data_AF-A0A496N9X5-F1
#
_entry.id   AF-A0A496N9X5-F1
#
_cell.length_a   1.000
_cell.length_b   1.000
_cell.length_c   1.000
_cell.angle_alpha   90.00
_cell.angle_beta   90.00
_cell.angle_gamma   90.00
#
_symmetry.space_group_name_H-M   'P 1'
#
loop_
_entity.id
_entity.type
_entity.pdbx_description
1 polymer ?
#
loop_
_entity_poly.entity_id
_entity_poly.type
_entity_poly.pdbx_seq_one_letter_code
_entity_poly.pdbx_strand_id
1 'polypeptide(L)' 'INQFSTQLRAVEFYYVFILIWSVGILWIHGLGFEIRATLWRLIFMPWIGYLAAIISLLHNLLT' A
#
# COMPACT_ATOMS: atom_id res chain seq x y z
N ILE A 1 11.30 -12.94 21.93
CA ILE A 1 10.00 -13.29 21.32
C ILE A 1 9.01 -12.11 21.28
N ASN A 2 9.07 -11.11 22.18
CA ASN A 2 8.16 -9.94 22.17
C ASN A 2 8.60 -8.75 21.28
N GLN A 3 9.73 -8.84 20.58
CA GLN A 3 10.25 -7.70 19.80
C GLN A 3 9.47 -7.46 18.50
N PHE A 4 8.93 -8.50 17.87
CA PHE A 4 8.17 -8.34 16.62
C PHE A 4 6.92 -7.48 16.79
N SER A 5 6.07 -7.78 17.78
CA SER A 5 4.88 -6.97 18.06
C SER A 5 5.20 -5.58 18.59
N THR A 6 6.34 -5.40 19.25
CA THR A 6 6.81 -4.10 19.73
C THR A 6 7.29 -3.21 18.58
N GLN A 7 7.98 -3.77 17.58
CA GLN A 7 8.38 -3.02 16.39
C GLN A 7 7.21 -2.66 15.47
N LEU A 8 6.16 -3.50 15.41
CA LEU A 8 4.92 -3.13 14.69
C LEU A 8 4.19 -1.91 15.28
N ARG A 9 4.43 -1.57 16.56
CA ARG A 9 3.86 -0.36 17.20
C ARG A 9 4.70 0.91 16.94
N ALA A 10 5.93 0.77 16.46
CA ALA A 10 6.80 1.91 16.17
C ALA A 10 6.45 2.57 14.82
N VAL A 11 5.73 1.85 13.97
CA VAL A 11 5.23 2.33 12.68
C VAL A 11 3.79 2.75 12.84
N GLU A 12 3.48 3.95 12.37
CA GLU A 12 2.11 4.43 12.32
C GLU A 12 1.25 3.54 11.43
N PHE A 13 0.18 2.98 12.00
CA PHE A 13 -0.61 1.90 11.40
C PHE A 13 -1.15 2.24 9.99
N TYR A 14 -1.40 3.52 9.72
CA TYR A 14 -1.94 3.96 8.43
C TYR A 14 -0.95 3.74 7.28
N TYR A 15 0.36 3.84 7.50
CA TYR A 15 1.34 3.52 6.45
C TYR A 15 1.36 2.03 6.09
N VAL A 16 1.12 1.16 7.07
CA VAL A 16 0.99 -0.28 6.83
C VAL A 16 -0.23 -0.56 5.95
N PHE A 17 -1.37 0.06 6.25
CA PHE A 17 -2.58 -0.09 5.43
C PHE A 17 -2.41 0.48 4.03
N ILE A 18 -1.74 1.63 3.88
CA ILE A 18 -1.41 2.20 2.57
C ILE A 18 -0.53 1.24 1.78
N LEU A 19 0.48 0.62 2.39
CA LEU A 19 1.33 -0.38 1.74
C LEU A 19 0.53 -1.62 1.27
N ILE A 20 -0.32 -2.16 2.14
CA ILE A 20 -1.17 -3.31 1.80
C ILE A 20 -2.11 -2.95 0.63
N TRP A 21 -2.72 -1.77 0.69
CA TRP A 21 -3.59 -1.28 -0.38
C TRP A 21 -2.84 -1.08 -1.70
N SER A 22 -1.63 -0.51 -1.67
CA SER A 22 -0.77 -0.37 -2.86
C SER A 22 -0.40 -1.72 -3.48
N VAL A 23 -0.08 -2.73 -2.67
CA VAL A 23 0.17 -4.10 -3.17
C VAL A 23 -1.11 -4.68 -3.79
N GLY A 24 -2.26 -4.44 -3.17
CA GLY A 24 -3.57 -4.81 -3.73
C GLY A 24 -3.81 -4.22 -5.12
N ILE A 25 -3.47 -2.95 -5.34
CA ILE A 25 -3.54 -2.32 -6.68
C ILE A 25 -2.72 -3.09 -7.71
N LEU A 26 -1.48 -3.48 -7.35
CA LEU A 26 -0.59 -4.22 -8.25
C LEU A 26 -1.17 -5.60 -8.58
N TRP A 27 -1.79 -6.28 -7.62
CA TRP A 27 -2.46 -7.56 -7.86
C TRP A 27 -3.65 -7.42 -8.78
N ILE A 28 -4.50 -6.40 -8.57
CA ILE A 28 -5.65 -6.13 -9.43
C ILE A 28 -5.21 -6.01 -10.90
N HIS A 29 -4.10 -5.30 -11.15
CA HIS A 29 -3.59 -5.09 -12.51
C HIS A 29 -2.77 -6.27 -13.04
N GLY A 30 -1.97 -6.93 -12.19
CA GLY A 30 -1.18 -8.09 -12.56
C GLY A 30 -2.02 -9.32 -12.90
N LEU A 31 -3.20 -9.45 -12.29
CA LEU A 31 -4.20 -10.48 -12.62
C LEU A 31 -5.09 -10.10 -13.81
N GLY A 32 -4.99 -8.86 -14.31
CA GLY A 32 -5.75 -8.39 -15.48
C GLY A 32 -7.23 -8.09 -15.20
N PHE A 33 -7.59 -7.72 -13.97
CA PHE A 33 -8.97 -7.32 -13.67
C PHE A 33 -9.35 -6.00 -14.36
N GLU A 34 -10.51 -5.99 -15.01
CA GLU A 34 -11.07 -4.78 -15.61
C GLU A 34 -11.95 -4.02 -14.60
N ILE A 35 -11.56 -2.79 -14.26
CA ILE A 35 -12.31 -1.93 -13.34
C ILE A 35 -13.27 -1.05 -14.13
N ARG A 36 -14.57 -1.39 -14.06
CA ARG A 36 -15.61 -0.72 -14.87
C ARG A 36 -16.05 0.64 -14.34
N ALA A 37 -16.10 0.81 -13.02
CA ALA A 37 -16.55 2.06 -12.42
C ALA A 37 -15.43 3.10 -12.38
N THR A 38 -15.70 4.32 -12.84
CA THR A 38 -14.72 5.42 -12.92
C THR A 38 -14.07 5.73 -11.57
N LEU A 39 -14.87 5.78 -10.48
CA LEU A 39 -14.36 6.05 -9.14
C LEU A 39 -13.32 5.00 -8.71
N TRP A 40 -13.65 3.72 -8.90
CA TRP A 40 -12.73 2.63 -8.56
C TRP A 40 -11.51 2.60 -9.47
N ARG A 41 -11.70 2.93 -10.75
CA ARG A 41 -10.58 3.01 -11.69
C ARG A 41 -9.58 4.09 -11.28
N LEU A 42 -10.06 5.22 -10.77
CA LEU A 42 -9.23 6.29 -10.21
C LEU A 42 -8.52 5.85 -8.92
N ILE A 43 -9.26 5.34 -7.94
CA ILE A 43 -8.71 4.92 -6.64
C ILE A 43 -7.64 3.84 -6.85
N PHE A 44 -7.88 2.86 -7.70
CA PHE A 44 -6.95 1.75 -7.94
C PHE A 44 -5.99 1.99 -9.11
N MET A 45 -5.70 3.23 -9.51
CA MET A 45 -4.71 3.46 -10.57
C MET A 45 -3.31 2.96 -10.13
N PRO A 46 -2.57 2.21 -10.98
CA PRO A 46 -1.23 1.71 -10.66
C PRO A 46 -0.27 2.79 -10.17
N TRP A 47 -0.29 3.96 -10.82
CA TRP A 47 0.57 5.08 -10.47
C TRP A 47 0.34 5.60 -9.05
N ILE A 48 -0.91 5.60 -8.58
CA ILE A 48 -1.24 6.00 -7.21
C ILE A 48 -0.71 4.95 -6.23
N GLY A 49 -0.88 3.66 -6.54
CA GLY A 49 -0.31 2.58 -5.73
C GLY A 49 1.20 2.68 -5.58
N TYR A 50 1.94 2.93 -6.67
CA TYR A 50 3.39 3.13 -6.63
C TYR A 50 3.79 4.33 -5.77
N LEU A 51 3.18 5.49 -5.99
CA LEU A 51 3.47 6.71 -5.22
C LEU A 51 3.23 6.48 -3.72
N ALA A 52 2.08 5.90 -3.37
CA ALA A 52 1.69 5.62 -2.00
C ALA A 52 2.62 4.60 -1.31
N ALA A 53 3.07 3.58 -2.05
CA ALA A 53 4.05 2.60 -1.55
C ALA A 53 5.41 3.25 -1.29
N ILE A 54 5.90 4.09 -2.22
CA ILE A 54 7.18 4.79 -2.08
C ILE A 54 7.15 5.72 -0.85
N ILE A 55 6.11 6.52 -0.69
CA ILE A 55 5.95 7.42 0.48
C ILE A 55 5.96 6.60 1.78
N SER A 56 5.20 5.50 1.82
CA SER A 56 5.11 4.66 3.01
C SER A 56 6.44 3.97 3.34
N LEU A 57 7.19 3.51 2.32
CA LEU A 57 8.51 2.89 2.54
C LEU A 57 9.55 3.91 2.98
N LEU A 58 9.57 5.11 2.36
CA LEU A 58 10.50 6.16 2.76
C LEU A 58 10.32 6.56 4.23
N HIS A 59 9.08 6.61 4.71
CA HIS A 59 8.78 6.99 6.08
C HIS A 59 9.00 5.88 7.12
N ASN A 60 8.94 4.60 6.74
CA ASN A 60 8.95 3.49 7.72
C ASN A 60 10.15 2.55 7.61
N LEU A 61 10.83 2.52 6.46
CA LEU A 61 11.98 1.64 6.22
C LEU A 61 13.30 2.41 6.13
N LEU A 62 13.26 3.69 5.73
CA LEU A 62 14.44 4.51 5.44
C LEU A 62 14.68 5.63 6.47
N THR A 63 13.81 5.75 7.46
CA THR A 63 13.91 6.68 8.61
C THR A 63 13.56 5.93 9.88
#